data_AF-A0A1L5FAA1-F1
#
_entry.id   AF-A0A1L5FAA1-F1
#
_cell.length_a   1.000
_cell.length_b   1.000
_cell.length_c   1.000
_cell.angle_alpha   90.00
_cell.angle_beta   90.00
_cell.angle_gamma   90.00
#
_symmetry.space_group_name_H-M   'P 1'
#
loop_
_entity.id
_entity.type
_entity.pdbx_description
1 polymer ?
#
loop_
_entity_poly.entity_id
_entity_poly.type
_entity_poly.pdbx_seq_one_letter_code
_entity_poly.pdbx_strand_id
1 'polypeptide(L)'
;MGVYSSTIIAPKGSSGMTLISSHNDDTTVSFSDIGFDFYYNGVNCRTTVKTNGNSWVGFTGATEQLKINRRDAGADNIYYCQETVNGKSTFRIRWEGHGVYNAWGTLDLVWELILFNDSAMVLVIEQIPNTGTNSFVNPTSGTTTLTLENNKSYAFIPSQEQGKAYTVQEGSYIQPNIKYLMVDGNDIKHWDALSSSYVKVSELPLTADKFQSYSDDNYHKERTGLISTSPILKIWSPLTEMPAPVVTQTIKPKPVIVSMKEDILFTEAYIIDIINAVISLDNTGSGIIVFIVSTDSGTSWKAWNGSSWILVDIENMHDVKIKGMSTADLQGITEAQWTSLGLLDKKIRFAWYMEVSSSTDILKLKELRINYNVI
;
A
#
# COMPACT_ATOMS: atom_id res chain seq x y z
N MET A 1 -8.52 9.94 1.73
CA MET A 1 -7.51 11.00 1.88
C MET A 1 -8.22 12.32 2.04
N GLY A 2 -7.81 13.10 3.04
CA GLY A 2 -8.39 14.40 3.31
C GLY A 2 -7.74 15.56 2.62
N VAL A 3 -8.30 16.73 2.89
CA VAL A 3 -7.97 17.96 2.18
C VAL A 3 -7.05 18.77 3.06
N TYR A 4 -5.94 19.20 2.47
CA TYR A 4 -5.18 20.29 3.03
C TYR A 4 -6.04 21.55 3.11
N SER A 5 -5.92 22.27 4.22
CA SER A 5 -6.43 23.62 4.33
C SER A 5 -5.29 24.55 4.70
N SER A 6 -5.16 25.68 4.02
CA SER A 6 -4.22 26.74 4.41
C SER A 6 -4.66 27.48 5.68
N THR A 7 -5.87 27.20 6.19
CA THR A 7 -6.37 27.77 7.45
C THR A 7 -5.53 27.28 8.62
N ILE A 8 -4.97 28.24 9.37
CA ILE A 8 -4.38 28.02 10.68
C ILE A 8 -5.47 27.72 11.70
N ILE A 9 -5.30 26.65 12.47
CA ILE A 9 -6.21 26.34 13.58
C ILE A 9 -5.60 26.78 14.91
N ALA A 10 -6.45 27.33 15.78
CA ALA A 10 -6.08 27.68 17.14
C ALA A 10 -6.06 26.44 18.06
N PRO A 11 -5.25 26.43 19.14
CA PRO A 11 -5.29 25.37 20.15
C PRO A 11 -6.68 25.33 20.80
N LYS A 12 -7.17 24.13 21.13
CA LYS A 12 -8.47 24.00 21.84
C LYS A 12 -8.31 24.01 23.37
N GLY A 13 -7.08 23.92 23.87
CA GLY A 13 -6.79 23.87 25.31
C GLY A 13 -6.99 22.49 25.93
N SER A 14 -6.80 22.42 27.25
CA SER A 14 -6.82 21.19 28.06
C SER A 14 -8.19 20.87 28.68
N SER A 15 -9.21 21.71 28.47
CA SER A 15 -10.53 21.50 29.07
C SER A 15 -11.17 20.19 28.59
N GLY A 16 -11.59 19.35 29.54
CA GLY A 16 -12.18 18.03 29.27
C GLY A 16 -11.18 16.94 28.84
N MET A 17 -9.87 17.22 28.84
CA MET A 17 -8.85 16.22 28.55
C MET A 17 -8.42 15.45 29.81
N THR A 18 -7.91 14.23 29.60
CA THR A 18 -7.34 13.39 30.67
C THR A 18 -5.87 13.75 30.87
N LEU A 19 -5.49 14.10 32.10
CA LEU A 19 -4.09 14.26 32.49
C LEU A 19 -3.43 12.88 32.57
N ILE A 20 -2.33 12.68 31.83
CA ILE A 20 -1.57 11.42 31.85
C ILE A 20 -0.24 11.54 32.59
N SER A 21 0.34 12.74 32.65
CA SER A 21 1.61 12.99 33.33
C SER A 21 1.70 14.45 33.73
N SER A 22 2.32 14.71 34.87
CA SER A 22 2.56 16.05 35.40
C SER A 22 3.98 16.13 35.95
N HIS A 23 4.62 17.28 35.85
CA HIS A 23 6.00 17.50 36.33
C HIS A 23 6.98 16.44 35.79
N ASN A 24 6.95 16.25 34.47
CA ASN A 24 7.71 15.23 33.77
C ASN A 24 8.92 15.85 33.07
N ASP A 25 10.10 15.54 33.58
CA ASP A 25 11.39 16.04 33.07
C ASP A 25 11.78 15.33 31.75
N ASP A 26 12.17 14.06 31.83
CA ASP A 26 12.66 13.29 30.69
C ASP A 26 12.02 11.90 30.56
N THR A 27 10.96 11.64 31.32
CA THR A 27 10.32 10.34 31.37
C THR A 27 9.37 10.15 30.19
N THR A 28 9.45 8.97 29.57
CA THR A 28 8.55 8.58 28.48
C THR A 28 7.22 8.08 29.03
N VAL A 29 6.12 8.66 28.54
CA VAL A 29 4.75 8.29 28.87
C VAL A 29 4.11 7.61 27.68
N SER A 30 3.31 6.57 27.92
CA SER A 30 2.65 5.80 26.85
C SER A 30 1.14 6.03 26.87
N PHE A 31 0.54 6.18 25.68
CA PHE A 31 -0.91 6.15 25.53
C PHE A 31 -1.34 4.70 25.27
N SER A 32 -2.20 4.15 26.13
CA SER A 32 -2.56 2.71 26.11
C SER A 32 -3.31 2.30 24.84
N ASP A 33 -4.24 3.12 24.38
CA ASP A 33 -4.99 2.96 23.13
C ASP A 33 -5.50 4.33 22.65
N ILE A 34 -5.14 4.73 21.43
CA ILE A 34 -5.63 5.98 20.82
C ILE A 34 -7.03 5.86 20.20
N GLY A 35 -7.59 4.65 20.16
CA GLY A 35 -9.00 4.38 19.83
C GLY A 35 -9.28 4.01 18.36
N PHE A 36 -8.27 4.07 17.49
CA PHE A 36 -8.38 3.71 16.07
C PHE A 36 -7.03 3.27 15.51
N ASP A 37 -7.06 2.64 14.34
CA ASP A 37 -5.84 2.28 13.61
C ASP A 37 -5.21 3.54 13.00
N PHE A 38 -4.02 3.88 13.46
CA PHE A 38 -3.16 4.94 12.91
C PHE A 38 -1.90 4.27 12.37
N TYR A 39 -1.55 4.49 11.11
CA TYR A 39 -0.37 3.86 10.52
C TYR A 39 0.76 4.88 10.34
N TYR A 40 1.98 4.48 10.71
CA TYR A 40 3.19 5.22 10.43
C TYR A 40 4.25 4.25 9.92
N ASN A 41 4.82 4.53 8.74
CA ASN A 41 5.76 3.64 8.06
C ASN A 41 5.26 2.18 7.91
N GLY A 42 3.97 1.98 7.62
CA GLY A 42 3.38 0.64 7.51
C GLY A 42 3.07 -0.05 8.83
N VAL A 43 3.41 0.55 9.99
CA VAL A 43 3.17 -0.03 11.31
C VAL A 43 1.89 0.53 11.90
N ASN A 44 0.98 -0.34 12.35
CA ASN A 44 -0.18 0.09 13.13
C ASN A 44 0.28 0.55 14.53
N CYS A 45 0.06 1.83 14.83
CA CYS A 45 0.57 2.52 15.99
C CYS A 45 -0.49 2.72 17.09
N ARG A 46 -1.64 2.06 17.00
CA ARG A 46 -2.78 2.25 17.90
C ARG A 46 -2.43 2.21 19.40
N THR A 47 -1.48 1.37 19.78
CA THR A 47 -1.06 1.14 21.18
C THR A 47 0.41 1.49 21.44
N THR A 48 1.09 2.11 20.49
CA THR A 48 2.53 2.38 20.56
C THR A 48 2.89 3.86 20.59
N VAL A 49 1.89 4.76 20.53
CA VAL A 49 2.14 6.19 20.64
C VAL A 49 2.64 6.53 22.05
N LYS A 50 3.75 7.26 22.11
CA LYS A 50 4.40 7.73 23.33
C LYS A 50 4.77 9.19 23.20
N THR A 51 4.92 9.86 24.33
CA THR A 51 5.43 11.23 24.42
C THR A 51 6.38 11.34 25.60
N ASN A 52 7.11 12.45 25.71
CA ASN A 52 8.12 12.62 26.74
C ASN A 52 8.15 14.05 27.29
N GLY A 53 8.68 14.20 28.50
CA GLY A 53 8.93 15.50 29.12
C GLY A 53 9.87 16.39 28.29
N ASN A 54 10.81 15.83 27.54
CA ASN A 54 11.67 16.60 26.65
C ASN A 54 11.02 17.02 25.31
N SER A 55 9.69 17.01 25.22
CA SER A 55 8.90 17.50 24.09
C SER A 55 9.19 16.80 22.75
N TRP A 56 8.95 15.49 22.75
CA TRP A 56 8.92 14.66 21.55
C TRP A 56 7.79 13.64 21.60
N VAL A 57 7.33 13.21 20.41
CA VAL A 57 6.34 12.15 20.22
C VAL A 57 6.96 11.01 19.40
N GLY A 58 6.75 9.78 19.88
CA GLY A 58 7.10 8.56 19.18
C GLY A 58 5.84 7.79 18.79
N PHE A 59 5.68 7.49 17.50
CA PHE A 59 4.52 6.76 16.98
C PHE A 59 4.71 5.25 17.14
N THR A 60 5.91 4.74 16.93
CA THR A 60 6.24 3.31 16.96
C THR A 60 6.98 2.91 18.25
N GLY A 61 6.62 3.50 19.39
CA GLY A 61 7.30 3.30 20.66
C GLY A 61 8.17 4.49 21.09
N ALA A 62 9.36 4.22 21.63
CA ALA A 62 10.21 5.25 22.26
C ALA A 62 11.18 5.94 21.29
N THR A 63 10.94 5.84 19.99
CA THR A 63 11.74 6.54 18.98
C THR A 63 11.21 7.96 18.82
N GLU A 64 12.08 8.97 18.88
CA GLU A 64 11.69 10.38 18.79
C GLU A 64 11.36 10.83 17.35
N GLN A 65 10.22 10.38 16.80
CA GLN A 65 9.87 10.66 15.40
C GLN A 65 9.40 12.09 15.16
N LEU A 66 8.73 12.73 16.11
CA LEU A 66 8.38 14.13 16.05
C LEU A 66 9.03 14.86 17.23
N LYS A 67 9.86 15.85 16.94
CA LYS A 67 10.58 16.67 17.91
C LYS A 67 10.09 18.10 17.82
N ILE A 68 9.66 18.67 18.95
CA ILE A 68 9.08 20.01 19.02
C ILE A 68 9.84 20.76 20.11
N ASN A 69 10.75 21.64 19.72
CA ASN A 69 11.72 22.29 20.61
C ASN A 69 12.46 21.27 21.50
N ARG A 70 12.79 20.09 20.94
CA ARG A 70 13.45 19.01 21.68
C ARG A 70 14.83 19.46 22.15
N ARG A 71 15.00 19.60 23.46
CA ARG A 71 16.26 19.96 24.13
C ARG A 71 16.30 19.40 25.55
N ASP A 72 16.18 20.25 26.55
CA ASP A 72 16.19 19.96 27.98
C ASP A 72 14.94 20.64 28.54
N ALA A 73 13.80 20.17 28.03
CA ALA A 73 12.48 20.73 28.25
C ALA A 73 11.78 19.89 29.31
N GLY A 74 10.86 20.50 30.08
CA GLY A 74 10.08 19.81 31.08
C GLY A 74 8.60 20.03 30.86
N ALA A 75 7.81 18.95 30.89
CA ALA A 75 6.36 19.01 30.77
C ALA A 75 5.73 19.21 32.14
N ASP A 76 5.20 20.40 32.38
CA ASP A 76 4.38 20.67 33.55
C ASP A 76 3.13 19.78 33.53
N ASN A 77 2.49 19.66 32.36
CA ASN A 77 1.38 18.75 32.15
C ASN A 77 1.35 18.15 30.74
N ILE A 78 0.94 16.89 30.66
CA ILE A 78 0.65 16.18 29.42
C ILE A 78 -0.78 15.65 29.52
N TYR A 79 -1.59 16.02 28.54
CA TYR A 79 -2.98 15.61 28.43
C TYR A 79 -3.25 14.84 27.14
N TYR A 80 -4.33 14.06 27.13
CA TYR A 80 -4.90 13.52 25.91
C TYR A 80 -6.43 13.48 25.95
N CYS A 81 -7.05 13.42 24.77
CA CYS A 81 -8.45 13.06 24.62
C CYS A 81 -8.70 12.33 23.30
N GLN A 82 -9.67 11.42 23.32
CA GLN A 82 -10.31 10.92 22.10
C GLN A 82 -11.49 11.83 21.79
N GLU A 83 -11.56 12.32 20.56
CA GLU A 83 -12.62 13.23 20.13
C GLU A 83 -13.11 12.88 18.72
N THR A 84 -14.29 13.37 18.36
CA THR A 84 -14.87 13.18 17.03
C THR A 84 -14.84 14.51 16.27
N VAL A 85 -14.14 14.54 15.14
CA VAL A 85 -14.10 15.70 14.23
C VAL A 85 -14.75 15.29 12.92
N ASN A 86 -15.77 16.03 12.48
CA ASN A 86 -16.52 15.73 11.25
C ASN A 86 -17.09 14.30 11.18
N GLY A 87 -17.43 13.70 12.32
CA GLY A 87 -17.94 12.32 12.39
C GLY A 87 -16.87 11.23 12.27
N LYS A 88 -15.58 11.59 12.35
CA LYS A 88 -14.46 10.64 12.39
C LYS A 88 -13.70 10.78 13.71
N SER A 89 -13.23 9.64 14.22
CA SER A 89 -12.43 9.59 15.44
C SER A 89 -11.07 10.24 15.21
N THR A 90 -10.65 11.04 16.19
CA THR A 90 -9.35 11.69 16.26
C THR A 90 -8.79 11.57 17.67
N PHE A 91 -7.47 11.62 17.79
CA PHE A 91 -6.78 11.57 19.08
C PHE A 91 -5.94 12.81 19.23
N ARG A 92 -6.15 13.57 20.30
CA ARG A 92 -5.44 14.82 20.56
C ARG A 92 -4.56 14.69 21.78
N ILE A 93 -3.29 15.04 21.63
CA ILE A 93 -2.31 15.18 22.70
C ILE A 93 -2.14 16.68 22.93
N ARG A 94 -2.06 17.10 24.19
CA ARG A 94 -1.66 18.46 24.55
C ARG A 94 -0.48 18.39 25.51
N TRP A 95 0.54 19.18 25.22
CA TRP A 95 1.77 19.25 25.98
C TRP A 95 1.95 20.69 26.45
N GLU A 96 2.09 20.89 27.75
CA GLU A 96 2.25 22.19 28.38
C GLU A 96 3.49 22.16 29.28
N GLY A 97 4.40 23.11 29.07
CA GLY A 97 5.57 23.24 29.92
C GLY A 97 6.55 24.27 29.38
N HIS A 98 7.83 23.98 29.55
CA HIS A 98 8.89 24.93 29.28
C HIS A 98 10.01 24.35 28.42
N GLY A 99 10.67 25.21 27.63
CA GLY A 99 11.70 24.80 26.68
C GLY A 99 13.12 24.64 27.24
N VAL A 100 13.36 24.96 28.52
CA VAL A 100 14.69 24.96 29.16
C VAL A 100 14.65 24.48 30.62
N TYR A 101 15.65 23.72 31.02
CA TYR A 101 15.76 23.13 32.36
C TYR A 101 15.51 24.12 33.50
N ASN A 102 14.85 23.64 34.56
CA ASN A 102 14.51 24.38 35.77
C ASN A 102 13.58 25.60 35.59
N ALA A 103 12.76 25.63 34.53
CA ALA A 103 11.77 26.68 34.30
C ALA A 103 10.32 26.27 34.67
N TRP A 104 10.16 25.30 35.57
CA TRP A 104 8.86 24.79 36.05
C TRP A 104 7.86 25.91 36.41
N GLY A 105 6.60 25.72 36.01
CA GLY A 105 5.54 26.72 36.13
C GLY A 105 5.55 27.81 35.05
N THR A 106 6.58 27.87 34.21
CA THR A 106 6.57 28.69 32.98
C THR A 106 5.98 27.88 31.84
N LEU A 107 4.99 28.44 31.13
CA LEU A 107 4.34 27.80 29.99
C LEU A 107 4.75 28.47 28.68
N ASP A 108 6.05 28.40 28.32
CA ASP A 108 6.60 28.99 27.09
C ASP A 108 6.72 27.99 25.93
N LEU A 109 6.45 26.71 26.19
CA LEU A 109 6.36 25.65 25.20
C LEU A 109 5.00 24.95 25.37
N VAL A 110 4.11 25.18 24.42
CA VAL A 110 2.74 24.65 24.46
C VAL A 110 2.32 24.24 23.06
N TRP A 111 1.95 22.98 22.89
CA TRP A 111 1.52 22.45 21.60
C TRP A 111 0.45 21.38 21.74
N GLU A 112 -0.29 21.19 20.64
CA GLU A 112 -1.26 20.11 20.49
C GLU A 112 -0.92 19.28 19.24
N LEU A 113 -1.04 17.96 19.33
CA LEU A 113 -0.92 17.07 18.18
C LEU A 113 -2.23 16.32 18.00
N ILE A 114 -2.83 16.43 16.82
CA ILE A 114 -4.06 15.74 16.43
C ILE A 114 -3.71 14.64 15.45
N LEU A 115 -4.10 13.41 15.77
CA LEU A 115 -3.94 12.23 14.92
C LEU A 115 -5.29 11.86 14.29
N PHE A 116 -5.26 11.49 13.01
CA PHE A 116 -6.44 11.09 12.23
C PHE A 116 -6.34 9.62 11.82
N ASN A 117 -7.49 8.94 11.66
CA ASN A 117 -7.52 7.51 11.32
C ASN A 117 -7.09 7.18 9.88
N ASP A 118 -6.84 8.19 9.04
CA ASP A 118 -6.23 8.03 7.72
C ASP A 118 -4.72 8.33 7.72
N SER A 119 -4.11 8.32 8.91
CA SER A 119 -2.67 8.54 9.14
C SER A 119 -2.19 9.97 8.96
N ALA A 120 -3.06 10.94 8.69
CA ALA A 120 -2.71 12.35 8.73
C ALA A 120 -2.52 12.85 10.16
N MET A 121 -1.81 13.96 10.31
CA MET A 121 -1.59 14.63 11.60
C MET A 121 -1.66 16.14 11.45
N VAL A 122 -2.04 16.84 12.52
CA VAL A 122 -1.90 18.30 12.61
C VAL A 122 -1.21 18.65 13.92
N LEU A 123 -0.09 19.35 13.82
CA LEU A 123 0.60 19.96 14.95
C LEU A 123 0.14 21.40 15.09
N VAL A 124 -0.34 21.79 16.25
CA VAL A 124 -0.74 23.15 16.59
C VAL A 124 0.23 23.70 17.61
N ILE A 125 0.87 24.81 17.31
CA ILE A 125 1.81 25.50 18.18
C ILE A 125 1.11 26.69 18.80
N GLU A 126 0.89 26.63 20.11
CA GLU A 126 0.40 27.78 20.88
C GLU A 126 1.59 28.68 21.25
N GLN A 127 2.61 28.10 21.89
CA GLN A 127 3.85 28.78 22.23
C GLN A 127 5.07 27.89 21.96
N ILE A 128 6.15 28.47 21.45
CA ILE A 128 7.43 27.80 21.22
C ILE A 128 8.59 28.80 21.34
N PRO A 129 9.63 28.49 22.13
CA PRO A 129 10.78 29.38 22.29
C PRO A 129 11.82 29.23 21.15
N ASN A 130 11.74 28.14 20.37
CA ASN A 130 12.64 27.84 19.25
C ASN A 130 14.14 27.82 19.61
N THR A 131 14.46 27.31 20.79
CA THR A 131 15.84 27.13 21.27
C THR A 131 16.32 25.67 21.21
N GLY A 132 15.47 24.75 20.74
CA GLY A 132 15.73 23.32 20.63
C GLY A 132 15.60 22.78 19.21
N THR A 133 15.54 21.46 19.08
CA THR A 133 15.40 20.77 17.78
C THR A 133 13.95 20.65 17.37
N ASN A 134 13.64 21.12 16.15
CA ASN A 134 12.36 20.95 15.49
C ASN A 134 12.54 20.03 14.28
N SER A 135 12.02 18.80 14.34
CA SER A 135 12.20 17.85 13.24
C SER A 135 11.14 16.76 13.22
N PHE A 136 10.91 16.19 12.04
CA PHE A 136 10.07 15.03 11.83
C PHE A 136 10.83 13.95 11.04
N VAL A 137 10.83 12.72 11.52
CA VAL A 137 11.35 11.57 10.76
C VAL A 137 10.31 11.20 9.71
N ASN A 138 10.57 11.51 8.45
CA ASN A 138 9.72 11.13 7.34
C ASN A 138 10.18 9.76 6.81
N PRO A 139 9.37 8.69 6.82
CA PRO A 139 9.89 7.33 6.67
C PRO A 139 10.70 7.07 5.40
N THR A 140 10.30 7.68 4.28
CA THR A 140 10.98 7.54 2.99
C THR A 140 11.95 8.69 2.69
N SER A 141 11.76 9.87 3.30
CA SER A 141 12.56 11.07 3.03
C SER A 141 13.65 11.34 4.08
N GLY A 142 13.71 10.54 5.15
CA GLY A 142 14.61 10.77 6.28
C GLY A 142 14.14 11.91 7.19
N THR A 143 15.05 12.42 8.03
CA THR A 143 14.71 13.49 8.98
C THR A 143 14.53 14.82 8.26
N THR A 144 13.36 15.42 8.40
CA THR A 144 13.00 16.74 7.87
C THR A 144 13.04 17.76 9.01
N THR A 145 13.78 18.85 8.84
CA THR A 145 13.76 19.99 9.77
C THR A 145 12.44 20.74 9.65
N LEU A 146 11.85 21.13 10.77
CA LEU A 146 10.61 21.89 10.81
C LEU A 146 10.89 23.35 11.19
N THR A 147 10.30 24.29 10.46
CA THR A 147 10.28 25.71 10.85
C THR A 147 8.95 25.95 11.53
N LEU A 148 8.99 26.11 12.86
CA LEU A 148 7.81 26.25 13.70
C LEU A 148 7.72 27.67 14.26
N GLU A 149 6.51 28.18 14.41
CA GLU A 149 6.23 29.56 14.84
C GLU A 149 5.04 29.57 15.81
N ASN A 150 5.02 30.57 16.70
CA ASN A 150 3.92 30.79 17.63
C ASN A 150 2.60 30.99 16.90
N ASN A 151 1.52 30.44 17.46
CA ASN A 151 0.15 30.56 16.95
C ASN A 151 -0.01 30.06 15.50
N LYS A 152 0.75 29.04 15.11
CA LYS A 152 0.64 28.39 13.79
C LYS A 152 0.27 26.92 13.94
N SER A 153 -0.21 26.34 12.85
CA SER A 153 -0.46 24.91 12.75
C SER A 153 0.22 24.33 11.50
N TYR A 154 0.53 23.04 11.52
CA TYR A 154 1.27 22.35 10.48
C TYR A 154 0.59 21.00 10.20
N ALA A 155 0.19 20.79 8.95
CA ALA A 155 -0.42 19.56 8.49
C ALA A 155 0.63 18.59 7.97
N PHE A 156 0.57 17.34 8.42
CA PHE A 156 1.36 16.22 7.93
C PHE A 156 0.42 15.32 7.12
N ILE A 157 0.54 15.39 5.80
CA ILE A 157 -0.40 14.76 4.88
C ILE A 157 0.27 13.52 4.29
N PRO A 158 -0.28 12.30 4.49
CA PRO A 158 0.30 11.09 3.94
C PRO A 158 0.20 11.13 2.41
N SER A 159 1.35 11.02 1.74
CA SER A 159 1.44 10.95 0.27
C SER A 159 1.48 9.51 -0.26
N GLN A 160 1.56 8.53 0.66
CA GLN A 160 1.49 7.10 0.37
C GLN A 160 0.62 6.40 1.42
N GLU A 161 0.03 5.26 1.05
CA GLU A 161 -0.75 4.44 1.97
C GLU A 161 0.06 4.04 3.21
N GLN A 162 -0.66 3.84 4.33
CA GLN A 162 -0.11 3.42 5.61
C GLN A 162 0.98 4.36 6.17
N GLY A 163 0.95 5.65 5.80
CA GLY A 163 1.86 6.67 6.34
C GLY A 163 3.33 6.43 5.98
N LYS A 164 3.63 5.91 4.78
CA LYS A 164 5.01 5.65 4.32
C LYS A 164 5.76 6.92 3.86
N ALA A 165 5.04 8.01 3.61
CA ALA A 165 5.60 9.28 3.20
C ALA A 165 4.64 10.40 3.59
N TYR A 166 5.18 11.57 3.93
CA TYR A 166 4.39 12.74 4.30
C TYR A 166 4.84 14.00 3.56
N THR A 167 3.87 14.83 3.18
CA THR A 167 4.08 16.25 2.88
C THR A 167 3.78 17.04 4.14
N VAL A 168 4.70 17.93 4.55
CA VAL A 168 4.53 18.79 5.73
C VAL A 168 4.44 20.24 5.29
N GLN A 169 3.41 20.95 5.73
CA GLN A 169 3.19 22.34 5.37
C GLN A 169 2.37 23.09 6.43
N GLU A 170 2.59 24.41 6.55
CA GLU A 170 1.79 25.28 7.40
C GLU A 170 0.31 25.22 6.98
N GLY A 171 -0.60 25.17 7.95
CA GLY A 171 -2.05 25.04 7.73
C GLY A 171 -2.64 23.95 8.61
N SER A 172 -3.75 23.37 8.17
CA SER A 172 -4.44 22.31 8.85
C SER A 172 -4.85 21.19 7.89
N TYR A 173 -5.50 20.18 8.44
CA TYR A 173 -6.02 19.05 7.73
C TYR A 173 -7.50 18.89 8.04
N ILE A 174 -8.29 18.80 6.98
CA ILE A 174 -9.71 18.49 7.10
C ILE A 174 -9.89 17.07 6.62
N GLN A 175 -10.13 16.17 7.56
CA GLN A 175 -10.54 14.82 7.20
C GLN A 175 -11.96 14.84 6.63
N PRO A 176 -12.15 14.41 5.37
CA PRO A 176 -13.44 14.39 4.73
C PRO A 176 -14.18 13.16 5.23
N ASN A 177 -15.42 13.38 5.63
CA ASN A 177 -16.34 12.29 5.84
C ASN A 177 -16.94 11.94 4.48
N ILE A 178 -16.24 11.10 3.71
CA ILE A 178 -16.69 10.67 2.39
C ILE A 178 -17.62 9.48 2.55
N LYS A 179 -18.77 9.58 1.89
CA LYS A 179 -19.84 8.60 1.90
C LYS A 179 -20.14 8.14 0.48
N TYR A 180 -20.44 6.86 0.33
CA TYR A 180 -20.65 6.21 -0.96
C TYR A 180 -22.05 5.62 -1.05
N LEU A 181 -22.67 5.76 -2.22
CA LEU A 181 -23.90 5.08 -2.61
C LEU A 181 -23.81 4.75 -4.11
N MET A 182 -24.50 3.70 -4.54
CA MET A 182 -24.61 3.33 -5.94
C MET A 182 -25.96 3.74 -6.49
N VAL A 183 -25.98 4.45 -7.62
CA VAL A 183 -27.20 4.68 -8.40
C VAL A 183 -27.24 3.64 -9.51
N ASP A 184 -28.24 2.77 -9.45
CA ASP A 184 -28.42 1.63 -10.34
C ASP A 184 -29.73 1.78 -11.12
N GLY A 185 -29.69 2.54 -12.22
CA GLY A 185 -30.91 3.00 -12.90
C GLY A 185 -31.62 4.06 -12.05
N ASN A 186 -32.85 3.77 -11.60
CA ASN A 186 -33.59 4.64 -10.68
C ASN A 186 -33.35 4.31 -9.20
N ASP A 187 -32.78 3.13 -8.91
CA ASP A 187 -32.57 2.67 -7.55
C ASP A 187 -31.31 3.29 -6.95
N ILE A 188 -31.37 3.57 -5.66
CA ILE A 188 -30.22 3.87 -4.83
C ILE A 188 -29.92 2.63 -4.01
N LYS A 189 -28.69 2.12 -4.12
CA LYS A 189 -28.23 0.90 -3.48
C LYS A 189 -27.00 1.17 -2.62
N HIS A 190 -26.84 0.39 -1.56
CA HIS A 190 -25.63 0.33 -0.73
C HIS A 190 -25.10 -1.11 -0.71
N TRP A 191 -23.85 -1.29 -0.28
CA TRP A 191 -23.28 -2.62 -0.15
C TRP A 191 -23.72 -3.27 1.17
N ASP A 192 -24.46 -4.38 1.09
CA ASP A 192 -24.77 -5.19 2.26
C ASP A 192 -23.69 -6.26 2.45
N ALA A 193 -22.91 -6.12 3.53
CA ALA A 193 -21.81 -7.04 3.85
C ALA A 193 -22.30 -8.47 4.16
N LEU A 194 -23.53 -8.63 4.66
CA LEU A 194 -24.09 -9.95 5.00
C LEU A 194 -24.40 -10.76 3.74
N SER A 195 -25.05 -10.14 2.76
CA SER A 195 -25.34 -10.79 1.47
C SER A 195 -24.20 -10.68 0.45
N SER A 196 -23.16 -9.88 0.75
CA SER A 196 -22.08 -9.56 -0.21
C SER A 196 -22.64 -9.10 -1.56
N SER A 197 -23.62 -8.19 -1.52
CA SER A 197 -24.37 -7.72 -2.67
C SER A 197 -24.85 -6.28 -2.47
N TYR A 198 -25.01 -5.55 -3.58
CA TYR A 198 -25.71 -4.26 -3.57
C TYR A 198 -27.21 -4.47 -3.39
N VAL A 199 -27.79 -3.84 -2.37
CA VAL A 199 -29.22 -3.93 -2.06
C VAL A 199 -29.86 -2.54 -2.11
N LYS A 200 -31.13 -2.49 -2.55
CA LYS A 200 -31.89 -1.25 -2.68
C LYS A 200 -32.23 -0.69 -1.30
N VAL A 201 -31.94 0.60 -1.12
CA VAL A 201 -32.28 1.38 0.08
C VAL A 201 -33.21 2.55 -0.22
N SER A 202 -33.21 3.06 -1.45
CA SER A 202 -34.09 4.15 -1.87
C SER A 202 -34.19 4.22 -3.40
N GLU A 203 -34.78 5.30 -3.91
CA GLU A 203 -34.88 5.65 -5.33
C GLU A 203 -34.45 7.10 -5.53
N LEU A 204 -34.13 7.52 -6.76
CA LEU A 204 -33.83 8.92 -7.07
C LEU A 204 -35.03 9.85 -6.74
N PRO A 205 -34.79 11.13 -6.43
CA PRO A 205 -33.51 11.85 -6.48
C PRO A 205 -32.60 11.55 -5.29
N LEU A 206 -31.30 11.70 -5.49
CA LEU A 206 -30.30 11.54 -4.44
C LEU A 206 -30.21 12.82 -3.60
N THR A 207 -30.25 12.70 -2.27
CA THR A 207 -30.22 13.82 -1.32
C THR A 207 -29.16 13.59 -0.23
N ALA A 208 -28.76 14.65 0.47
CA ALA A 208 -27.81 14.56 1.58
C ALA A 208 -28.30 13.60 2.69
N ASP A 209 -29.59 13.64 3.03
CA ASP A 209 -30.19 12.77 4.06
C ASP A 209 -30.08 11.29 3.71
N LYS A 210 -30.16 10.93 2.42
CA LYS A 210 -29.98 9.55 1.96
C LYS A 210 -28.54 9.07 2.18
N PHE A 211 -27.55 9.93 1.96
CA PHE A 211 -26.18 9.59 2.31
C PHE A 211 -26.04 9.45 3.83
N GLN A 212 -26.54 10.39 4.61
CA GLN A 212 -26.42 10.32 6.08
C GLN A 212 -27.09 9.06 6.66
N SER A 213 -28.14 8.56 6.02
CA SER A 213 -28.93 7.42 6.52
C SER A 213 -28.46 6.06 6.02
N TYR A 214 -27.99 5.95 4.77
CA TYR A 214 -27.81 4.66 4.09
C TYR A 214 -26.42 4.45 3.48
N SER A 215 -25.53 5.43 3.55
CA SER A 215 -24.25 5.35 2.86
C SER A 215 -23.24 4.41 3.51
N ASP A 216 -22.31 3.97 2.68
CA ASP A 216 -21.14 3.21 3.10
C ASP A 216 -19.95 4.17 3.34
N ASP A 217 -19.11 3.84 4.33
CA ASP A 217 -17.83 4.53 4.58
C ASP A 217 -16.72 4.13 3.61
N ASN A 218 -16.87 2.98 2.95
CA ASN A 218 -15.95 2.44 1.96
C ASN A 218 -16.70 2.17 0.66
N TYR A 219 -16.03 2.33 -0.48
CA TYR A 219 -16.58 1.90 -1.75
C TYR A 219 -16.26 0.41 -1.99
N HIS A 220 -17.09 -0.25 -2.79
CA HIS A 220 -16.94 -1.64 -3.16
C HIS A 220 -16.72 -1.74 -4.68
N LYS A 221 -15.85 -2.68 -5.09
CA LYS A 221 -15.49 -2.90 -6.50
C LYS A 221 -16.39 -3.94 -7.18
N GLU A 222 -17.06 -4.73 -6.36
CA GLU A 222 -17.97 -5.79 -6.73
C GLU A 222 -19.16 -5.22 -7.51
N ARG A 223 -19.83 -6.08 -8.29
CA ARG A 223 -21.04 -5.70 -9.05
C ARG A 223 -22.26 -6.54 -8.72
N THR A 224 -22.13 -7.50 -7.79
CA THR A 224 -23.22 -8.36 -7.35
C THR A 224 -24.39 -7.49 -6.86
N GLY A 225 -25.60 -7.76 -7.35
CA GLY A 225 -26.81 -6.99 -7.01
C GLY A 225 -27.07 -5.75 -7.87
N LEU A 226 -26.14 -5.36 -8.75
CA LEU A 226 -26.36 -4.31 -9.73
C LEU A 226 -27.02 -4.87 -11.00
N ILE A 227 -28.02 -4.17 -11.51
CA ILE A 227 -28.84 -4.62 -12.65
C ILE A 227 -28.61 -3.73 -13.88
N SER A 228 -28.37 -2.44 -13.69
CA SER A 228 -28.08 -1.50 -14.78
C SER A 228 -26.77 -1.86 -15.48
N THR A 229 -26.73 -1.64 -16.79
CA THR A 229 -25.50 -1.72 -17.57
C THR A 229 -24.56 -0.56 -17.27
N SER A 230 -25.09 0.55 -16.73
CA SER A 230 -24.34 1.78 -16.41
C SER A 230 -24.66 2.29 -15.00
N PRO A 231 -24.31 1.54 -13.93
CA PRO A 231 -24.46 2.02 -12.56
C PRO A 231 -23.45 3.13 -12.30
N ILE A 232 -23.81 4.07 -11.42
CA ILE A 232 -23.01 5.27 -11.12
C ILE A 232 -22.68 5.29 -9.64
N LEU A 233 -21.39 5.24 -9.30
CA LEU A 233 -20.93 5.51 -7.94
C LEU A 233 -21.10 6.99 -7.63
N LYS A 234 -21.84 7.29 -6.56
CA LYS A 234 -22.04 8.63 -6.06
C LYS A 234 -21.30 8.81 -4.75
N ILE A 235 -20.66 9.97 -4.64
CA ILE A 235 -19.77 10.33 -3.55
C ILE A 235 -20.32 11.61 -2.93
N TRP A 236 -20.36 11.66 -1.61
CA TRP A 236 -20.81 12.83 -0.86
C TRP A 236 -19.96 13.07 0.36
N SER A 237 -19.85 14.33 0.77
CA SER A 237 -19.25 14.74 2.03
C SER A 237 -20.00 15.95 2.57
N PRO A 238 -20.07 16.16 3.90
CA PRO A 238 -20.62 17.38 4.47
C PRO A 238 -19.73 18.62 4.24
N LEU A 239 -18.54 18.47 3.65
CA LEU A 239 -17.66 19.57 3.32
C LEU A 239 -18.23 20.44 2.18
N THR A 240 -17.98 21.75 2.25
CA THR A 240 -18.35 22.72 1.20
C THR A 240 -17.62 22.47 -0.11
N GLU A 241 -16.40 21.94 -0.04
CA GLU A 241 -15.59 21.53 -1.19
C GLU A 241 -15.02 20.13 -0.95
N MET A 242 -15.12 19.27 -1.96
CA MET A 242 -14.58 17.92 -1.93
C MET A 242 -13.38 17.84 -2.89
N PRO A 243 -12.27 17.19 -2.50
CA PRO A 243 -11.18 16.96 -3.43
C PRO A 243 -11.70 16.09 -4.59
N ALA A 244 -11.21 16.34 -5.80
CA ALA A 244 -11.61 15.56 -6.96
C ALA A 244 -11.32 14.06 -6.70
N PRO A 245 -12.31 13.16 -6.84
CA PRO A 245 -12.09 11.75 -6.61
C PRO A 245 -11.12 11.20 -7.68
N VAL A 246 -10.10 10.47 -7.25
CA VAL A 246 -9.15 9.79 -8.14
C VAL A 246 -9.48 8.31 -8.16
N VAL A 247 -9.73 7.76 -9.35
CA VAL A 247 -9.88 6.31 -9.56
C VAL A 247 -8.60 5.78 -10.19
N THR A 248 -7.86 4.98 -9.44
CA THR A 248 -6.67 4.28 -9.94
C THR A 248 -7.08 2.89 -10.42
N GLN A 249 -6.98 2.64 -11.72
CA GLN A 249 -7.19 1.31 -12.30
C GLN A 249 -5.85 0.64 -12.56
N THR A 250 -5.58 -0.46 -11.85
CA THR A 250 -4.41 -1.29 -12.12
C THR A 250 -4.80 -2.44 -13.04
N ILE A 251 -4.17 -2.51 -14.21
CA ILE A 251 -4.38 -3.61 -15.16
C ILE A 251 -3.23 -4.59 -14.99
N LYS A 252 -3.49 -5.77 -14.42
CA LYS A 252 -2.56 -6.89 -14.41
C LYS A 252 -2.97 -7.89 -15.50
N PRO A 253 -2.16 -8.10 -16.55
CA PRO A 253 -2.38 -9.19 -17.50
C PRO A 253 -2.46 -10.53 -16.75
N LYS A 254 -3.45 -11.36 -17.09
CA LYS A 254 -3.51 -12.72 -16.54
C LYS A 254 -2.32 -13.52 -17.08
N PRO A 255 -1.74 -14.44 -16.27
CA PRO A 255 -0.73 -15.35 -16.77
C PRO A 255 -1.27 -16.18 -17.94
N VAL A 256 -0.38 -16.57 -18.85
CA VAL A 256 -0.74 -17.30 -20.06
C VAL A 256 0.27 -18.41 -20.33
N ILE A 257 -0.22 -19.52 -20.87
CA ILE A 257 0.62 -20.56 -21.49
C ILE A 257 0.49 -20.39 -22.99
N VAL A 258 1.64 -20.29 -23.66
CA VAL A 258 1.73 -20.26 -25.12
C VAL A 258 2.34 -21.57 -25.57
N SER A 259 1.67 -22.26 -26.48
CA SER A 259 2.12 -23.54 -27.03
C SER A 259 2.39 -23.39 -28.52
N MET A 260 3.50 -23.97 -28.99
CA MET A 260 3.71 -24.15 -30.42
C MET A 260 2.59 -25.03 -31.00
N LYS A 261 2.14 -24.68 -32.21
CA LYS A 261 1.11 -25.47 -32.92
C LYS A 261 1.70 -26.68 -33.63
N GLU A 262 2.97 -26.61 -34.00
CA GLU A 262 3.67 -27.61 -34.80
C GLU A 262 4.93 -28.07 -34.09
N ASP A 263 5.38 -29.27 -34.44
CA ASP A 263 6.64 -29.84 -33.94
C ASP A 263 7.81 -29.28 -34.74
N ILE A 264 8.93 -29.08 -34.04
CA ILE A 264 10.24 -28.93 -34.67
C ILE A 264 10.73 -30.34 -35.02
N LEU A 265 10.95 -30.58 -36.30
CA LEU A 265 11.42 -31.86 -36.82
C LEU A 265 12.93 -31.82 -37.05
N PHE A 266 13.61 -32.88 -36.62
CA PHE A 266 15.03 -33.13 -36.88
C PHE A 266 15.21 -34.55 -37.43
N THR A 267 14.25 -34.98 -38.25
CA THR A 267 14.13 -36.33 -38.83
C THR A 267 15.21 -36.68 -39.84
N GLU A 268 15.98 -35.68 -40.30
CA GLU A 268 17.04 -35.89 -41.27
C GLU A 268 18.12 -36.86 -40.75
N ALA A 269 18.58 -37.74 -41.64
CA ALA A 269 19.54 -38.79 -41.28
C ALA A 269 20.88 -38.23 -40.82
N TYR A 270 21.27 -37.05 -41.31
CA TYR A 270 22.50 -36.38 -40.93
C TYR A 270 22.41 -35.68 -39.57
N ILE A 271 21.22 -35.51 -38.97
CA ILE A 271 21.09 -34.90 -37.64
C ILE A 271 21.23 -35.99 -36.57
N ILE A 272 22.25 -35.87 -35.73
CA ILE A 272 22.59 -36.86 -34.70
C ILE A 272 21.86 -36.53 -33.39
N ASP A 273 22.03 -35.32 -32.88
CA ASP A 273 21.50 -34.90 -31.57
C ASP A 273 21.30 -33.38 -31.48
N ILE A 274 20.60 -32.94 -30.43
CA ILE A 274 20.44 -31.53 -30.05
C ILE A 274 21.65 -31.13 -29.20
N ILE A 275 22.39 -30.10 -29.66
CA ILE A 275 23.53 -29.54 -28.93
C ILE A 275 23.02 -28.74 -27.74
N ASN A 276 22.15 -27.76 -28.02
CA ASN A 276 21.58 -26.88 -27.02
C ASN A 276 20.36 -26.12 -27.55
N ALA A 277 19.64 -25.50 -26.61
CA ALA A 277 18.65 -24.47 -26.89
C ALA A 277 19.23 -23.09 -26.56
N VAL A 278 18.86 -22.08 -27.34
CA VAL A 278 19.21 -20.67 -27.12
C VAL A 278 17.94 -19.85 -27.07
N ILE A 279 17.80 -19.03 -26.03
CA ILE A 279 16.63 -18.18 -25.81
C ILE A 279 17.05 -16.72 -25.86
N SER A 280 16.40 -15.94 -26.71
CA SER A 280 16.49 -14.47 -26.71
C SER A 280 15.18 -13.90 -26.19
N LEU A 281 15.27 -13.02 -25.18
CA LEU A 281 14.09 -12.38 -24.59
C LEU A 281 14.39 -10.94 -24.13
N ASP A 282 13.34 -10.14 -24.02
CA ASP A 282 13.34 -8.92 -23.21
C ASP A 282 12.60 -9.22 -21.91
N ASN A 283 13.28 -9.11 -20.77
CA ASN A 283 12.66 -9.20 -19.45
C ASN A 283 13.14 -8.03 -18.59
N THR A 284 12.25 -7.10 -18.29
CA THR A 284 12.51 -5.96 -17.40
C THR A 284 11.45 -5.94 -16.30
N GLY A 285 11.90 -5.82 -15.05
CA GLY A 285 11.03 -5.88 -13.89
C GLY A 285 10.86 -7.31 -13.39
N SER A 286 9.62 -7.71 -13.11
CA SER A 286 9.30 -8.96 -12.41
C SER A 286 8.77 -10.09 -13.32
N GLY A 287 9.10 -10.06 -14.61
CA GLY A 287 8.61 -11.05 -15.58
C GLY A 287 9.09 -12.47 -15.28
N ILE A 288 8.17 -13.42 -15.29
CA ILE A 288 8.45 -14.86 -15.16
C ILE A 288 8.16 -15.53 -16.49
N ILE A 289 9.14 -16.27 -17.00
CA ILE A 289 8.97 -17.17 -18.13
C ILE A 289 9.62 -18.52 -17.82
N VAL A 290 8.86 -19.60 -18.01
CA VAL A 290 9.36 -20.97 -17.86
C VAL A 290 8.89 -21.85 -19.01
N PHE A 291 9.71 -22.83 -19.37
CA PHE A 291 9.54 -23.65 -20.57
C PHE A 291 9.27 -25.11 -20.22
N ILE A 292 8.47 -25.75 -21.06
CA ILE A 292 8.21 -27.19 -21.05
C ILE A 292 8.33 -27.72 -22.48
N VAL A 293 8.68 -29.01 -22.60
CA VAL A 293 8.88 -29.68 -23.89
C VAL A 293 8.00 -30.91 -24.02
N SER A 294 7.61 -31.23 -25.23
CA SER A 294 6.89 -32.46 -25.58
C SER A 294 7.61 -33.16 -26.72
N THR A 295 7.69 -34.49 -26.65
CA THR A 295 8.26 -35.37 -27.68
C THR A 295 7.19 -36.18 -28.41
N ASP A 296 5.92 -35.98 -28.06
CA ASP A 296 4.76 -36.75 -28.51
C ASP A 296 3.65 -35.83 -29.05
N SER A 297 4.08 -34.75 -29.71
CA SER A 297 3.21 -33.79 -30.41
C SER A 297 2.18 -33.11 -29.49
N GLY A 298 2.55 -32.87 -28.24
CA GLY A 298 1.77 -32.16 -27.22
C GLY A 298 0.90 -33.05 -26.33
N THR A 299 1.06 -34.38 -26.39
CA THR A 299 0.27 -35.32 -25.57
C THR A 299 0.75 -35.34 -24.12
N SER A 300 2.06 -35.34 -23.90
CA SER A 300 2.68 -35.20 -22.59
C SER A 300 3.76 -34.13 -22.61
N TRP A 301 3.93 -33.46 -21.47
CA TRP A 301 4.86 -32.35 -21.30
C TRP A 301 5.85 -32.66 -20.19
N LYS A 302 7.10 -32.29 -20.41
CA LYS A 302 8.22 -32.54 -19.50
C LYS A 302 9.06 -31.30 -19.27
N ALA A 303 9.74 -31.29 -18.13
CA ALA A 303 10.75 -30.31 -17.77
C ALA A 303 11.95 -31.01 -17.13
N TRP A 304 13.14 -30.46 -17.32
CA TRP A 304 14.35 -30.89 -16.64
C TRP A 304 14.43 -30.22 -15.27
N ASN A 305 14.47 -31.01 -14.19
CA ASN A 305 14.53 -30.48 -12.82
C ASN A 305 15.96 -30.36 -12.25
N GLY A 306 16.98 -30.49 -13.10
CA GLY A 306 18.39 -30.59 -12.70
C GLY A 306 18.92 -32.02 -12.57
N SER A 307 18.04 -33.02 -12.52
CA SER A 307 18.42 -34.44 -12.36
C SER A 307 17.73 -35.40 -13.32
N SER A 308 16.46 -35.14 -13.66
CA SER A 308 15.68 -35.98 -14.57
C SER A 308 14.59 -35.16 -15.28
N TRP A 309 14.07 -35.74 -16.37
CA TRP A 309 12.88 -35.23 -17.04
C TRP A 309 11.62 -35.64 -16.27
N ILE A 310 10.93 -34.66 -15.70
CA ILE A 310 9.71 -34.86 -14.92
C ILE A 310 8.47 -34.45 -15.73
N LEU A 311 7.33 -35.10 -15.47
CA LEU A 311 6.06 -34.74 -16.08
C LEU A 311 5.51 -33.43 -15.52
N VAL A 312 4.94 -32.62 -16.41
CA VAL A 312 4.27 -31.36 -16.11
C VAL A 312 2.85 -31.40 -16.67
N ASP A 313 1.88 -31.05 -15.85
CA ASP A 313 0.50 -30.92 -16.27
C ASP A 313 0.27 -29.54 -16.92
N ILE A 314 0.13 -29.52 -18.25
CA ILE A 314 -0.05 -28.27 -19.00
C ILE A 314 -1.41 -27.59 -18.73
N GLU A 315 -2.43 -28.34 -18.31
CA GLU A 315 -3.75 -27.78 -17.97
C GLU A 315 -3.71 -27.10 -16.60
N ASN A 316 -2.71 -27.41 -15.77
CA ASN A 316 -2.48 -26.79 -14.48
C ASN A 316 -1.39 -25.72 -14.56
N MET A 317 -1.82 -24.48 -14.73
CA MET A 317 -0.92 -23.33 -14.85
C MET A 317 0.02 -23.13 -13.64
N HIS A 318 -0.37 -23.56 -12.44
CA HIS A 318 0.51 -23.54 -11.27
C HIS A 318 1.60 -24.62 -11.36
N ASP A 319 1.26 -25.80 -11.88
CA ASP A 319 2.20 -26.89 -12.10
C ASP A 319 3.27 -26.51 -13.13
N VAL A 320 2.85 -25.89 -14.24
CA VAL A 320 3.77 -25.35 -15.26
C VAL A 320 4.70 -24.30 -14.67
N LYS A 321 4.17 -23.38 -13.85
CA LYS A 321 4.98 -22.33 -13.21
C LYS A 321 6.06 -22.89 -12.28
N ILE A 322 5.74 -23.93 -11.50
CA ILE A 322 6.66 -24.48 -10.50
C ILE A 322 7.66 -25.45 -11.12
N LYS A 323 7.22 -26.30 -12.05
CA LYS A 323 8.06 -27.37 -12.62
C LYS A 323 8.75 -26.98 -13.92
N GLY A 324 8.28 -25.95 -14.61
CA GLY A 324 8.85 -25.49 -15.86
C GLY A 324 10.31 -25.03 -15.70
N MET A 325 11.08 -25.16 -16.77
CA MET A 325 12.50 -24.79 -16.80
C MET A 325 12.64 -23.28 -16.95
N SER A 326 13.48 -22.65 -16.14
CA SER A 326 13.86 -21.25 -16.40
C SER A 326 14.64 -21.13 -17.70
N THR A 327 14.86 -19.90 -18.18
CA THR A 327 15.75 -19.65 -19.31
C THR A 327 17.18 -20.14 -19.08
N ALA A 328 17.66 -20.10 -17.84
CA ALA A 328 18.98 -20.61 -17.50
C ALA A 328 18.99 -22.14 -17.56
N ASP A 329 17.95 -22.78 -17.01
CA ASP A 329 17.86 -24.25 -16.98
C ASP A 329 17.76 -24.82 -18.40
N LEU A 330 16.89 -24.26 -19.25
CA LEU A 330 16.70 -24.74 -20.62
C LEU A 330 17.98 -24.58 -21.48
N GLN A 331 18.69 -23.46 -21.34
CA GLN A 331 19.94 -23.24 -22.07
C GLN A 331 21.12 -24.03 -21.47
N GLY A 332 21.00 -24.47 -20.22
CA GLY A 332 21.99 -25.30 -19.53
C GLY A 332 21.85 -26.80 -19.80
N ILE A 333 20.81 -27.24 -20.52
CA ILE A 333 20.62 -28.66 -20.86
C ILE A 333 21.73 -29.09 -21.82
N THR A 334 22.49 -30.10 -21.42
CA THR A 334 23.58 -30.66 -22.21
C THR A 334 23.06 -31.63 -23.28
N GLU A 335 23.88 -31.90 -24.30
CA GLU A 335 23.58 -32.89 -25.34
C GLU A 335 23.14 -34.24 -24.74
N ALA A 336 23.90 -34.78 -23.79
CA ALA A 336 23.54 -36.05 -23.12
C ALA A 336 22.18 -36.01 -22.39
N GLN A 337 21.82 -34.85 -21.83
CA GLN A 337 20.52 -34.67 -21.17
C GLN A 337 19.39 -34.58 -22.20
N TRP A 338 19.61 -33.92 -23.34
CA TRP A 338 18.69 -33.96 -24.49
C TRP A 338 18.51 -35.39 -25.02
N THR A 339 19.58 -36.16 -25.15
CA THR A 339 19.51 -37.58 -25.55
C THR A 339 18.61 -38.36 -24.59
N SER A 340 18.76 -38.11 -23.27
CA SER A 340 17.98 -38.81 -22.24
C SER A 340 16.47 -38.50 -22.24
N LEU A 341 16.04 -37.42 -22.91
CA LEU A 341 14.62 -37.08 -23.06
C LEU A 341 13.86 -38.15 -23.86
N GLY A 342 14.56 -38.92 -24.72
CA GLY A 342 13.99 -39.98 -25.52
C GLY A 342 13.30 -39.47 -26.79
N LEU A 343 14.06 -38.80 -27.65
CA LEU A 343 13.59 -38.21 -28.92
C LEU A 343 13.37 -39.27 -30.01
N LEU A 344 12.57 -40.32 -29.75
CA LEU A 344 12.39 -41.49 -30.62
C LEU A 344 11.94 -41.13 -32.04
N ASP A 345 11.05 -40.15 -32.18
CA ASP A 345 10.51 -39.70 -33.47
C ASP A 345 11.26 -38.48 -34.04
N LYS A 346 12.40 -38.10 -33.44
CA LYS A 346 13.17 -36.90 -33.77
C LYS A 346 12.31 -35.62 -33.92
N LYS A 347 11.37 -35.45 -33.00
CA LYS A 347 10.48 -34.29 -32.93
C LYS A 347 10.45 -33.70 -31.53
N ILE A 348 10.30 -32.38 -31.45
CA ILE A 348 10.14 -31.66 -30.18
C ILE A 348 9.17 -30.49 -30.34
N ARG A 349 8.35 -30.25 -29.32
CA ARG A 349 7.46 -29.11 -29.24
C ARG A 349 7.71 -28.34 -27.96
N PHE A 350 7.68 -27.02 -28.03
CA PHE A 350 7.79 -26.16 -26.86
C PHE A 350 6.46 -25.55 -26.48
N ALA A 351 6.26 -25.37 -25.18
CA ALA A 351 5.31 -24.44 -24.62
C ALA A 351 5.98 -23.67 -23.49
N TRP A 352 5.48 -22.49 -23.21
CA TRP A 352 6.02 -21.63 -22.16
C TRP A 352 4.94 -20.86 -21.43
N TYR A 353 5.12 -20.74 -20.13
CA TYR A 353 4.31 -19.92 -19.25
C TYR A 353 4.90 -18.51 -19.19
N MET A 354 4.04 -17.49 -19.17
CA MET A 354 4.43 -16.09 -19.04
C MET A 354 3.57 -15.38 -17.99
N GLU A 355 4.21 -14.65 -17.07
CA GLU A 355 3.55 -13.77 -16.08
C GLU A 355 4.34 -12.48 -15.87
N VAL A 356 3.62 -11.38 -15.62
CA VAL A 356 4.17 -10.12 -15.12
C VAL A 356 3.38 -9.66 -13.89
N SER A 357 4.00 -8.90 -13.00
CA SER A 357 3.32 -8.41 -11.78
C SER A 357 2.85 -6.96 -11.92
N SER A 358 3.39 -6.20 -12.87
CA SER A 358 3.03 -4.82 -13.15
C SER A 358 2.74 -4.58 -14.64
N SER A 359 1.90 -3.59 -14.93
CA SER A 359 1.68 -3.09 -16.31
C SER A 359 2.91 -2.40 -16.91
N THR A 360 3.90 -2.07 -16.08
CA THR A 360 5.18 -1.50 -16.50
C THR A 360 6.26 -2.53 -16.79
N ASP A 361 6.04 -3.81 -16.45
CA ASP A 361 6.98 -4.89 -16.73
C ASP A 361 7.04 -5.15 -18.25
N ILE A 362 8.21 -5.53 -18.75
CA ILE A 362 8.39 -5.96 -20.14
C ILE A 362 8.76 -7.43 -20.10
N LEU A 363 7.97 -8.30 -20.75
CA LEU A 363 8.31 -9.70 -20.97
C LEU A 363 7.99 -10.10 -22.41
N LYS A 364 9.01 -10.33 -23.23
CA LYS A 364 8.87 -10.69 -24.65
C LYS A 364 9.85 -11.81 -25.00
N LEU A 365 9.34 -12.96 -25.44
CA LEU A 365 10.16 -13.99 -26.09
C LEU A 365 10.44 -13.54 -27.53
N LYS A 366 11.71 -13.32 -27.88
CA LYS A 366 12.13 -12.89 -29.23
C LYS A 366 12.47 -14.08 -30.12
N GLU A 367 13.22 -15.03 -29.56
CA GLU A 367 13.69 -16.20 -30.30
C GLU A 367 13.80 -17.39 -29.35
N LEU A 368 13.35 -18.55 -29.86
CA LEU A 368 13.72 -19.87 -29.35
C LEU A 368 14.41 -20.60 -30.49
N ARG A 369 15.69 -20.91 -30.32
CA ARG A 369 16.51 -21.58 -31.31
C ARG A 369 17.03 -22.90 -30.76
N ILE A 370 16.97 -23.95 -31.56
CA ILE A 370 17.56 -25.25 -31.25
C ILE A 370 18.72 -25.47 -32.21
N ASN A 371 19.91 -25.72 -31.67
CA ASN A 371 21.08 -26.08 -32.45
C ASN A 371 21.29 -27.59 -32.38
N TYR A 372 21.70 -28.19 -33.50
CA TYR A 372 21.85 -29.63 -33.64
C TYR A 372 23.20 -29.99 -34.25
N ASN A 373 23.69 -31.18 -33.90
CA ASN A 373 24.91 -31.76 -34.44
C ASN A 373 24.60 -32.50 -35.74
N VAL A 374 25.53 -32.42 -36.70
CA VAL A 374 25.47 -33.15 -37.97
C VAL A 374 26.62 -34.16 -38.07
N ILE A 375 26.43 -35.23 -38.86
CA ILE A 375 27.46 -36.22 -39.21
C ILE A 375 28.63 -35.57 -39.97
#